data_AF-A0A6G4N766-F1
#
_entry.id   AF-A0A6G4N766-F1
#
_cell.length_a   1.000
_cell.length_b   1.000
_cell.length_c   1.000
_cell.angle_alpha   90.00
_cell.angle_beta   90.00
_cell.angle_gamma   90.00
#
_symmetry.space_group_name_H-M   'P 1'
#
loop_
_entity.id
_entity.type
_entity.pdbx_description
1 polymer ?
#
loop_
_entity_poly.entity_id
_entity_poly.type
_entity_poly.pdbx_seq_one_letter_code
_entity_poly.pdbx_strand_id
1 'polypeptide(L)'
;HESYNEVIMLGMALYPNQIHYMAKKELFKNKWIGKFLTSLNAFPVDRENPGPSTLKRPINLLKDNKTVGIFPTGSRTSQEGAPLKRGASTIAMLSKSPILPVAYVGPTKIHGLLTGQAYINIGKPIDINDLPKDLKRNERIDYITKEIETRTAKLQQELHEIVKSL
;
A
#
# COMPACT_ATOMS: atom_id res chain seq x y z
N HIS A 1 4.03 -3.86 -5.91
CA HIS A 1 3.08 -4.46 -6.85
C HIS A 1 3.80 -5.24 -7.90
N GLU A 2 3.82 -6.55 -7.69
CA GLU A 2 4.26 -7.49 -8.73
C GLU A 2 3.07 -8.13 -9.45
N SER A 3 1.85 -8.08 -8.87
CA SER A 3 0.63 -8.58 -9.53
C SER A 3 -0.68 -8.24 -8.80
N TYR A 4 -1.81 -8.33 -9.51
CA TYR A 4 -3.17 -8.31 -8.94
C TYR A 4 -3.37 -9.32 -7.80
N ASN A 5 -2.61 -10.44 -7.81
CA ASN A 5 -2.69 -11.46 -6.77
C ASN A 5 -2.31 -10.91 -5.39
N GLU A 6 -1.36 -9.98 -5.33
CA GLU A 6 -0.95 -9.34 -4.08
C GLU A 6 -2.12 -8.62 -3.40
N VAL A 7 -2.98 -7.95 -4.19
CA VAL A 7 -4.18 -7.27 -3.69
C VAL A 7 -5.17 -8.30 -3.12
N ILE A 8 -5.42 -9.38 -3.85
CA ILE A 8 -6.36 -10.43 -3.46
C ILE A 8 -5.87 -11.12 -2.18
N MET A 9 -4.61 -11.56 -2.16
CA MET A 9 -4.02 -12.27 -1.04
C MET A 9 -3.93 -11.41 0.21
N LEU A 10 -3.61 -10.12 0.07
CA LEU A 10 -3.62 -9.20 1.21
C LEU A 10 -5.03 -8.99 1.77
N GLY A 11 -6.03 -8.84 0.90
CA GLY A 11 -7.43 -8.73 1.31
C GLY A 11 -7.93 -9.98 2.05
N MET A 12 -7.50 -11.16 1.60
CA MET A 12 -7.79 -12.43 2.28
C MET A 12 -7.08 -12.55 3.62
N ALA A 13 -5.78 -12.20 3.69
CA ALA A 13 -4.97 -12.30 4.89
C ALA A 13 -5.45 -11.39 6.03
N LEU A 14 -6.15 -10.29 5.71
CA LEU A 14 -6.65 -9.33 6.69
C LEU A 14 -8.14 -9.48 7.00
N TYR A 15 -8.85 -10.41 6.36
CA TYR A 15 -10.25 -10.69 6.65
C TYR A 15 -10.45 -11.01 8.15
N PRO A 16 -11.47 -10.44 8.84
CA PRO A 16 -12.62 -9.70 8.31
C PRO A 16 -12.39 -8.20 8.08
N ASN A 17 -11.19 -7.66 8.33
CA ASN A 17 -10.89 -6.25 8.10
C ASN A 17 -10.81 -5.95 6.60
N GLN A 18 -11.69 -5.09 6.12
CA GLN A 18 -11.76 -4.70 4.71
C GLN A 18 -10.72 -3.62 4.38
N ILE A 19 -10.09 -3.76 3.22
CA ILE A 19 -9.08 -2.82 2.73
C ILE A 19 -9.65 -2.03 1.56
N HIS A 20 -9.56 -0.70 1.64
CA HIS A 20 -9.93 0.19 0.56
C HIS A 20 -8.68 0.58 -0.25
N TYR A 21 -8.53 0.02 -1.46
CA TYR A 21 -7.32 0.21 -2.25
C TYR A 21 -7.32 1.47 -3.10
N MET A 22 -6.22 2.22 -3.07
CA MET A 22 -5.98 3.33 -4.00
C MET A 22 -5.52 2.80 -5.37
N ALA A 23 -6.33 2.92 -6.41
CA ALA A 23 -6.01 2.43 -7.76
C ALA A 23 -6.08 3.56 -8.82
N LYS A 24 -5.28 3.46 -9.90
CA LYS A 24 -5.26 4.47 -10.97
C LYS A 24 -6.66 4.66 -11.56
N LYS A 25 -7.14 5.91 -11.68
CA LYS A 25 -8.50 6.21 -12.19
C LYS A 25 -8.77 5.59 -13.57
N GLU A 26 -7.74 5.42 -14.39
CA GLU A 26 -7.81 4.82 -15.72
C GLU A 26 -8.28 3.37 -15.69
N LEU A 27 -7.96 2.62 -14.62
CA LEU A 27 -8.37 1.22 -14.45
C LEU A 27 -9.90 1.09 -14.31
N PHE A 28 -10.58 2.16 -13.87
CA PHE A 28 -12.03 2.19 -13.72
C PHE A 28 -12.77 2.55 -15.03
N LYS A 29 -12.06 2.96 -16.09
CA LYS A 29 -12.68 3.25 -17.40
C LYS A 29 -13.21 1.98 -18.07
N ASN A 30 -12.57 0.83 -17.84
CA ASN A 30 -13.08 -0.45 -18.32
C ASN A 30 -14.18 -0.96 -17.37
N LYS A 31 -15.38 -1.20 -17.88
CA LYS A 31 -16.55 -1.60 -17.06
C LYS A 31 -16.32 -2.89 -16.27
N TRP A 32 -15.63 -3.88 -16.84
CA TRP A 32 -15.39 -5.18 -16.20
C TRP A 32 -14.33 -5.06 -15.10
N ILE A 33 -13.20 -4.43 -15.41
CA ILE A 33 -12.10 -4.20 -14.46
C ILE A 33 -12.57 -3.26 -13.33
N GLY A 34 -13.30 -2.19 -13.67
CA GLY A 34 -13.84 -1.25 -12.71
C GLY A 34 -14.82 -1.89 -11.73
N LYS A 35 -15.72 -2.77 -12.21
CA LYS A 35 -16.62 -3.56 -11.35
C LYS A 35 -15.83 -4.48 -10.41
N PHE A 36 -14.84 -5.20 -10.93
CA PHE A 36 -13.98 -6.06 -10.13
C PHE A 36 -13.22 -5.29 -9.05
N LEU A 37 -12.56 -4.18 -9.41
CA LEU A 37 -11.86 -3.32 -8.45
C LEU A 37 -12.79 -2.77 -7.37
N THR A 38 -14.00 -2.34 -7.75
CA THR A 38 -15.00 -1.83 -6.80
C THR A 38 -15.47 -2.94 -5.84
N SER A 39 -15.59 -4.18 -6.31
CA SER A 39 -15.93 -5.33 -5.44
C SER A 39 -14.85 -5.63 -4.40
N LEU A 40 -13.60 -5.23 -4.67
CA LEU A 40 -12.48 -5.28 -3.73
C LEU A 40 -12.33 -3.98 -2.92
N ASN A 41 -13.38 -3.15 -2.82
CA ASN A 41 -13.37 -1.85 -2.14
C ASN A 41 -12.34 -0.84 -2.68
N ALA A 42 -11.79 -1.06 -3.88
CA ALA A 42 -10.84 -0.13 -4.47
C ALA A 42 -11.53 1.14 -4.97
N PHE A 43 -10.76 2.22 -5.02
CA PHE A 43 -11.24 3.51 -5.49
C PHE A 43 -10.28 4.24 -6.42
N PRO A 44 -10.81 5.01 -7.40
CA PRO A 44 -10.00 5.74 -8.36
C PRO A 44 -9.27 6.90 -7.70
N VAL A 45 -8.00 7.06 -8.03
CA VAL A 45 -7.17 8.21 -7.67
C VAL A 45 -6.46 8.75 -8.90
N ASP A 46 -6.42 10.08 -9.01
CA ASP A 46 -5.61 10.75 -10.02
C ASP A 46 -4.17 10.84 -9.52
N ARG A 47 -3.31 9.99 -10.09
CA ARG A 47 -1.88 9.95 -9.77
C ARG A 47 -1.06 10.87 -10.67
N GLU A 48 -1.58 11.24 -11.84
CA GLU A 48 -0.89 12.08 -12.82
C GLU A 48 -1.02 13.56 -12.47
N ASN A 49 -2.18 13.95 -11.95
CA ASN A 49 -2.45 15.28 -11.43
C ASN A 49 -2.93 15.18 -9.97
N PRO A 50 -2.03 14.90 -9.01
CA PRO A 50 -2.40 14.74 -7.61
C PRO A 50 -2.81 16.08 -7.01
N GLY A 51 -4.11 16.35 -7.00
CA GLY A 51 -4.70 17.49 -6.30
C GLY A 51 -5.03 17.19 -4.83
N PRO A 52 -5.46 18.19 -4.03
CA PRO A 52 -5.91 17.99 -2.65
C PRO A 52 -7.04 16.95 -2.51
N SER A 53 -7.88 16.82 -3.55
CA SER A 53 -8.95 15.83 -3.64
C SER A 53 -8.43 14.38 -3.61
N THR A 54 -7.23 14.12 -4.14
CA THR A 54 -6.61 12.78 -4.17
C THR A 54 -6.30 12.27 -2.76
N LEU A 55 -5.99 13.17 -1.82
CA LEU A 55 -5.69 12.81 -0.42
C LEU A 55 -6.94 12.79 0.46
N LYS A 56 -7.99 13.55 0.11
CA LYS A 56 -9.19 13.70 0.94
C LYS A 56 -9.89 12.38 1.23
N ARG A 57 -10.10 11.55 0.19
CA ARG A 57 -10.79 10.26 0.31
C ARG A 57 -10.07 9.27 1.25
N PRO A 58 -8.78 8.95 1.06
CA PRO A 58 -8.09 8.03 1.97
C PRO A 58 -8.01 8.57 3.41
N ILE A 59 -7.86 9.89 3.61
CA ILE A 59 -7.86 10.48 4.95
C ILE A 59 -9.21 10.27 5.65
N ASN A 60 -10.32 10.51 4.94
CA ASN A 60 -11.66 10.32 5.52
C ASN A 60 -11.91 8.84 5.87
N LEU A 61 -11.55 7.92 4.98
CA LEU A 61 -11.65 6.49 5.26
C LEU A 61 -10.90 6.09 6.54
N LEU A 62 -9.66 6.58 6.71
CA LEU A 62 -8.87 6.31 7.90
C LEU A 62 -9.49 6.91 9.17
N LYS A 63 -10.05 8.13 9.09
CA LYS A 63 -10.78 8.75 10.20
C LYS A 63 -12.06 8.00 10.59
N ASP A 64 -12.67 7.31 9.63
CA ASP A 64 -13.84 6.45 9.83
C ASP A 64 -13.44 5.02 10.28
N ASN A 65 -12.23 4.85 10.81
CA ASN A 65 -11.65 3.58 11.26
C ASN A 65 -11.63 2.49 10.17
N LYS A 66 -11.45 2.87 8.90
CA LYS A 66 -11.25 1.93 7.78
C LYS A 66 -9.77 1.77 7.45
N THR A 67 -9.42 0.68 6.78
CA THR A 67 -8.05 0.43 6.31
C THR A 67 -7.89 0.89 4.87
N VAL A 68 -6.80 1.60 4.56
CA VAL A 68 -6.47 2.01 3.19
C VAL A 68 -5.24 1.25 2.71
N GLY A 69 -5.38 0.58 1.56
CA GLY A 69 -4.29 -0.13 0.90
C GLY A 69 -3.62 0.73 -0.17
N ILE A 70 -2.31 0.92 -0.06
CA ILE A 70 -1.51 1.67 -1.03
C ILE A 70 -0.39 0.75 -1.52
N PHE A 71 -0.36 0.49 -2.81
CA PHE A 71 0.74 -0.25 -3.44
C PHE A 71 1.69 0.74 -4.12
N PRO A 72 2.86 1.00 -3.54
CA PRO A 72 3.83 1.95 -4.07
C PRO A 72 4.66 1.28 -5.15
N THR A 73 4.12 1.12 -6.36
CA THR A 73 4.92 0.66 -7.50
C THR A 73 4.40 1.27 -8.80
N GLY A 74 5.21 2.18 -9.34
CA GLY A 74 5.80 2.01 -10.66
C GLY A 74 7.17 1.34 -10.48
N SER A 75 7.58 0.59 -11.49
CA SER A 75 8.77 -0.27 -11.63
C SER A 75 9.95 -0.07 -10.68
N ARG A 76 10.65 -1.18 -10.40
CA ARG A 76 12.05 -1.20 -9.95
C ARG A 76 12.80 -0.08 -10.70
N THR A 77 13.53 0.75 -9.97
CA THR A 77 14.28 1.93 -10.44
C THR A 77 13.46 3.21 -10.69
N SER A 78 13.60 4.15 -9.72
CA SER A 78 13.66 5.62 -9.88
C SER A 78 12.42 6.39 -10.39
N GLN A 79 11.98 7.35 -9.56
CA GLN A 79 10.98 8.42 -9.81
C GLN A 79 9.51 8.13 -9.47
N GLU A 80 8.76 7.20 -10.09
CA GLU A 80 7.30 7.10 -9.85
C GLU A 80 6.90 6.58 -8.45
N GLY A 81 7.73 5.73 -7.84
CA GLY A 81 7.47 5.19 -6.50
C GLY A 81 7.60 6.25 -5.39
N ALA A 82 8.44 7.27 -5.59
CA ALA A 82 8.72 8.28 -4.57
C ALA A 82 7.51 9.19 -4.26
N PRO A 83 6.78 9.74 -5.25
CA PRO A 83 5.53 10.46 -5.03
C PRO A 83 4.46 9.64 -4.30
N LEU A 84 4.33 8.34 -4.62
CA LEU A 84 3.36 7.47 -3.95
C LEU A 84 3.72 7.20 -2.50
N LYS A 85 5.00 6.89 -2.21
CA LYS A 85 5.48 6.71 -0.83
C LYS A 85 5.30 8.01 -0.02
N ARG A 86 5.64 9.17 -0.61
CA ARG A 86 5.40 10.49 0.01
C ARG A 86 3.91 10.77 0.25
N GLY A 87 3.06 10.37 -0.69
CA GLY A 87 1.61 10.44 -0.56
C GLY A 87 1.10 9.61 0.61
N ALA A 88 1.56 8.37 0.76
CA ALA A 88 1.24 7.50 1.89
C ALA A 88 1.65 8.14 3.23
N SER A 89 2.87 8.67 3.32
CA SER A 89 3.36 9.40 4.49
C SER A 89 2.51 10.63 4.83
N THR A 90 2.07 11.37 3.81
CA THR A 90 1.21 12.55 3.98
C THR A 90 -0.18 12.15 4.47
N ILE A 91 -0.77 11.09 3.91
CA ILE A 91 -2.07 10.54 4.33
C ILE A 91 -2.01 10.12 5.79
N ALA A 92 -0.99 9.34 6.18
CA ALA A 92 -0.82 8.86 7.55
C ALA A 92 -0.67 10.01 8.55
N MET A 93 0.15 11.02 8.21
CA MET A 93 0.33 12.19 9.06
C MET A 93 -0.96 13.00 9.25
N LEU A 94 -1.74 13.21 8.19
CA LEU A 94 -2.98 14.01 8.25
C LEU A 94 -4.14 13.25 8.90
N SER A 95 -4.17 11.92 8.77
CA SER A 95 -5.16 11.05 9.41
C SER A 95 -4.76 10.63 10.83
N LYS A 96 -3.51 10.87 11.24
CA LYS A 96 -2.90 10.34 12.46
C LYS A 96 -2.95 8.82 12.58
N SER A 97 -2.98 8.12 11.44
CA SER A 97 -3.05 6.67 11.38
C SER A 97 -1.65 6.05 11.25
N PRO A 98 -1.39 4.89 11.87
CA PRO A 98 -0.13 4.18 11.70
C PRO A 98 -0.03 3.60 10.28
N ILE A 99 1.21 3.34 9.83
CA ILE A 99 1.47 2.65 8.57
C ILE A 99 1.96 1.23 8.87
N LEU A 100 1.37 0.24 8.22
CA LEU A 100 1.78 -1.16 8.34
C LEU A 100 2.53 -1.58 7.06
N PRO A 101 3.85 -1.81 7.12
CA PRO A 101 4.60 -2.35 5.98
C PRO A 101 4.16 -3.79 5.70
N VAL A 102 4.00 -4.14 4.42
CA VAL A 102 3.59 -5.48 4.00
C VAL A 102 4.47 -5.92 2.83
N ALA A 103 4.87 -7.19 2.85
CA ALA A 103 5.62 -7.84 1.79
C ALA A 103 4.85 -9.06 1.26
N TYR A 104 5.06 -9.36 -0.01
CA TYR A 104 4.42 -10.48 -0.70
C TYR A 104 5.46 -11.27 -1.47
N VAL A 105 5.40 -12.59 -1.38
CA VAL A 105 6.13 -13.52 -2.24
C VAL A 105 5.14 -14.56 -2.73
N GLY A 106 5.02 -14.71 -4.05
CA GLY A 106 4.11 -15.68 -4.62
C GLY A 106 3.91 -15.48 -6.12
N PRO A 107 2.97 -16.23 -6.71
CA PRO A 107 2.68 -16.17 -8.12
C PRO A 107 2.25 -14.78 -8.56
N THR A 108 2.69 -14.36 -9.75
CA THR A 108 2.30 -13.07 -10.35
C THR A 108 1.11 -13.18 -11.31
N LYS A 109 0.75 -14.39 -11.72
CA LYS A 109 -0.41 -14.68 -12.58
C LYS A 109 -1.51 -15.35 -11.77
N ILE A 110 -2.77 -15.02 -12.07
CA ILE A 110 -3.94 -15.52 -11.32
C ILE A 110 -3.97 -17.05 -11.24
N HIS A 111 -3.73 -17.76 -12.35
CA HIS A 111 -3.70 -19.23 -12.35
C HIS A 111 -2.63 -19.81 -11.42
N GLY A 112 -1.55 -19.06 -11.18
CA GLY A 112 -0.48 -19.50 -10.30
C GLY A 112 -0.93 -19.59 -8.84
N LEU A 113 -1.99 -18.88 -8.42
CA LEU A 113 -2.57 -19.02 -7.08
C LEU A 113 -3.23 -20.39 -6.85
N LEU A 114 -3.59 -21.10 -7.92
CA LEU A 114 -4.16 -22.46 -7.82
C LEU A 114 -3.09 -23.54 -7.70
N THR A 115 -1.90 -23.28 -8.26
CA THR A 115 -0.82 -24.27 -8.39
C THR A 115 0.38 -23.97 -7.51
N GLY A 116 0.44 -22.79 -6.92
CA GLY A 116 1.56 -22.30 -6.12
C GLY A 116 1.11 -21.74 -4.78
N GLN A 117 2.09 -21.39 -3.95
CA GLN A 117 1.87 -20.84 -2.63
C GLN A 117 2.17 -19.35 -2.61
N ALA A 118 1.33 -18.59 -1.92
CA ALA A 118 1.48 -17.16 -1.71
C ALA A 118 1.71 -16.89 -0.23
N TYR A 119 2.72 -16.08 0.05
CA TYR A 119 3.14 -15.72 1.39
C TYR A 119 3.01 -14.22 1.55
N ILE A 120 2.45 -13.81 2.69
CA ILE A 120 2.33 -12.42 3.11
C ILE A 120 3.10 -12.28 4.42
N ASN A 121 3.97 -11.28 4.50
CA ASN A 121 4.61 -10.88 5.75
C ASN A 121 4.12 -9.47 6.11
N ILE A 122 3.72 -9.28 7.36
CA ILE A 122 3.18 -8.03 7.89
C ILE A 122 4.14 -7.52 8.96
N GLY A 123 4.73 -6.36 8.71
CA GLY A 123 5.72 -5.75 9.59
C GLY A 123 5.10 -5.01 10.77
N LYS A 124 5.96 -4.53 11.67
CA LYS A 124 5.56 -3.68 12.80
C LYS A 124 5.04 -2.31 12.32
N PRO A 125 4.05 -1.73 13.01
CA PRO A 125 3.52 -0.42 12.65
C PRO A 125 4.59 0.67 12.76
N ILE A 126 4.55 1.61 11.82
CA ILE A 126 5.22 2.91 11.89
C ILE A 126 4.20 3.86 12.50
N ASP A 127 4.35 4.17 13.79
CA ASP A 127 3.50 5.13 14.47
C ASP A 127 3.99 6.55 14.17
N ILE A 128 3.10 7.36 13.60
CA ILE A 128 3.39 8.76 13.25
C ILE A 128 3.51 9.67 14.49
N ASN A 129 3.07 9.19 15.65
CA ASN A 129 3.17 9.91 16.93
C ASN A 129 4.51 9.69 17.64
N ASP A 130 5.25 8.63 17.30
CA ASP A 130 6.57 8.28 17.87
C ASP A 130 7.74 8.89 17.07
N LEU A 131 7.47 10.00 16.37
CA LEU A 131 8.47 10.70 15.57
C LEU A 131 9.20 11.75 16.42
N PRO A 132 10.46 12.08 16.11
CA PRO A 132 11.17 13.18 16.77
C PRO A 132 10.34 14.48 16.71
N LYS A 133 10.14 15.10 17.88
CA LYS A 133 9.18 16.22 18.07
C LYS A 133 9.67 17.54 17.48
N ASP A 134 10.97 17.65 17.23
CA ASP A 134 11.68 18.82 16.71
C ASP A 134 11.59 18.97 15.18
N LEU A 135 11.15 17.93 14.47
CA LEU A 135 11.06 17.94 13.01
C LEU A 135 9.88 18.79 12.51
N LYS A 136 10.13 19.62 11.50
CA LYS A 136 9.08 20.31 10.76
C LYS A 136 8.23 19.31 9.98
N ARG A 137 7.04 19.75 9.57
CA ARG A 137 6.07 18.91 8.85
C ARG A 137 6.67 18.15 7.66
N ASN A 138 7.43 18.83 6.80
CA ASN A 138 8.02 18.19 5.62
C ASN A 138 9.10 17.17 6.00
N GLU A 139 9.93 17.47 7.00
CA GLU A 139 10.97 16.56 7.49
C GLU A 139 10.36 15.30 8.11
N ARG A 140 9.23 15.44 8.82
CA ARG A 140 8.44 14.29 9.29
C ARG A 140 7.92 13.44 8.14
N ILE A 141 7.42 14.05 7.06
CA ILE A 141 6.96 13.32 5.87
C ILE A 141 8.13 12.54 5.26
N ASP A 142 9.29 13.16 5.14
CA ASP A 142 10.50 12.55 4.56
C ASP A 142 11.00 11.39 5.42
N TYR A 143 11.02 11.57 6.75
CA TYR A 143 11.36 10.53 7.70
C TYR A 143 10.42 9.32 7.59
N ILE A 144 9.10 9.53 7.62
CA ILE A 144 8.12 8.44 7.46
C ILE A 144 8.32 7.74 6.11
N THR A 145 8.54 8.51 5.05
CA THR A 145 8.77 7.97 3.70
C THR A 145 9.98 7.05 3.67
N LYS A 146 11.06 7.43 4.38
CA LYS A 146 12.25 6.61 4.50
C LYS A 146 12.01 5.36 5.34
N GLU A 147 11.28 5.46 6.44
CA GLU A 147 10.90 4.31 7.27
C GLU A 147 10.06 3.30 6.50
N ILE A 148 9.07 3.75 5.71
CA ILE A 148 8.28 2.87 4.83
C ILE A 148 9.21 2.11 3.89
N GLU A 149 10.13 2.81 3.22
CA GLU A 149 11.06 2.20 2.29
C GLU A 149 11.96 1.16 2.97
N THR A 150 12.62 1.54 4.06
CA THR A 150 13.54 0.67 4.79
C THR A 150 12.82 -0.58 5.33
N ARG A 151 11.68 -0.41 6.00
CA ARG A 151 10.95 -1.53 6.61
C ARG A 151 10.35 -2.45 5.55
N THR A 152 9.79 -1.91 4.47
CA THR A 152 9.22 -2.74 3.39
C THR A 152 10.33 -3.53 2.67
N ALA A 153 11.48 -2.91 2.39
CA ALA A 153 12.61 -3.60 1.77
C ALA A 153 13.15 -4.74 2.65
N LYS A 154 13.32 -4.47 3.95
CA LYS A 154 13.74 -5.48 4.92
C LYS A 154 12.74 -6.64 5.01
N LEU A 155 11.45 -6.32 5.13
CA LEU A 155 10.38 -7.32 5.22
C LEU A 155 10.30 -8.20 3.96
N GLN A 156 10.54 -7.60 2.78
CA GLN A 156 10.60 -8.33 1.52
C GLN A 156 11.83 -9.25 1.44
N GLN A 157 12.98 -8.84 1.96
CA GLN A 157 14.17 -9.69 2.03
C GLN A 157 13.95 -10.87 2.98
N GLU A 158 13.49 -10.60 4.20
CA GLU A 158 13.18 -11.63 5.20
C GLU A 158 12.20 -12.66 4.65
N LEU A 159 11.14 -12.21 3.97
CA LEU A 159 10.14 -13.10 3.38
C LEU A 159 10.74 -13.99 2.26
N HIS A 160 11.64 -13.45 1.44
CA HIS A 160 12.32 -14.26 0.43
C HIS A 160 13.22 -15.32 1.05
N GLU A 161 13.93 -15.00 2.13
CA GLU A 161 14.80 -15.96 2.84
C GLU A 161 13.97 -17.09 3.45
N ILE A 162 12.85 -16.77 4.11
CA ILE A 162 11.91 -17.75 4.65
C ILE A 162 11.39 -18.66 3.53
N VAL A 163 10.85 -18.10 2.44
CA VAL A 163 10.27 -18.89 1.34
C VAL A 163 11.30 -19.78 0.64
N LYS A 164 12.57 -19.37 0.58
CA LYS A 164 13.66 -20.22 0.04
C LYS A 164 14.03 -21.39 0.94
N SER A 165 13.68 -21.32 2.23
CA SER A 165 14.01 -22.36 3.22
C SER A 165 12.89 -23.38 3.47
N LEU A 166 11.70 -23.13 2.92
CA LEU A 166 10.54 -24.04 2.94
C LEU A 166 10.64 -25.06 1.80
#